data_AF-A0A7X7R1F5-F1
#
_entry.id   AF-A0A7X7R1F5-F1
#
_cell.length_a   1.000
_cell.length_b   1.000
_cell.length_c   1.000
_cell.angle_alpha   90.00
_cell.angle_beta   90.00
_cell.angle_gamma   90.00
#
_symmetry.space_group_name_H-M   'P 1'
#
loop_
_entity.id
_entity.type
_entity.pdbx_description
1 polymer ?
#
loop_
_entity_poly.entity_id
_entity_poly.type
_entity_poly.pdbx_seq_one_letter_code
_entity_poly.pdbx_strand_id
1 'polypeptide(L)'
;LNSGEIMFAERQNKVLINSIKASYIFTKDLSLNFNLRHYWSVVRFSGNYFLLNTDGSLSPLSGAEPLKNINYNAFTIDMMFTWNFAPGSQLSLAWKNSIDDQELPPSINYWRNLNNTLELPQLNSLSLKLLYYIDYPMMAKFFRHKKQ
;
A
#
# COMPACT_ATOMS: atom_id res chain seq x y z
N LEU A 1 10.77 -20.44 31.31
CA LEU A 1 9.81 -21.03 30.36
C LEU A 1 10.40 -22.35 29.88
N ASN A 2 9.70 -23.46 30.07
CA ASN A 2 10.15 -24.76 29.60
C ASN A 2 9.92 -24.86 28.08
N SER A 3 10.74 -25.60 27.34
CA SER A 3 10.85 -25.54 25.87
C SER A 3 9.66 -26.09 25.05
N GLY A 4 8.46 -26.15 25.64
CA GLY A 4 7.22 -26.63 24.98
C GLY A 4 5.93 -25.97 25.48
N GLU A 5 6.02 -24.95 26.34
CA GLU A 5 4.84 -24.25 26.87
C GLU A 5 4.34 -23.21 25.86
N ILE A 6 3.06 -23.28 25.47
CA ILE A 6 2.43 -22.32 24.56
C ILE A 6 1.80 -21.19 25.39
N MET A 7 2.24 -19.96 25.12
CA MET A 7 1.74 -18.75 25.80
C MET A 7 0.80 -17.95 24.90
N PHE A 8 -0.32 -17.53 25.47
CA PHE A 8 -1.27 -16.59 24.88
C PHE A 8 -1.21 -15.24 25.59
N ALA A 9 -1.46 -14.17 24.85
CA ALA A 9 -1.53 -12.81 25.39
C ALA A 9 -2.84 -12.16 24.96
N GLU A 10 -3.53 -11.52 25.90
CA GLU A 10 -4.70 -10.70 25.58
C GLU A 10 -4.25 -9.39 24.95
N ARG A 11 -4.84 -9.06 23.80
CA ARG A 11 -4.52 -7.83 23.05
C ARG A 11 -5.77 -7.17 22.49
N GLN A 12 -5.75 -5.85 22.46
CA GLN A 12 -6.72 -5.02 21.77
C GLN A 12 -6.09 -4.47 20.49
N ASN A 13 -6.79 -4.62 19.36
CA ASN A 13 -6.35 -4.07 18.08
C ASN A 13 -7.26 -2.91 17.67
N LYS A 14 -6.67 -1.76 17.37
CA LYS A 14 -7.38 -0.60 16.82
C LYS A 14 -6.87 -0.32 15.41
N VAL A 15 -7.77 -0.34 14.44
CA VAL A 15 -7.44 -0.11 13.03
C VAL A 15 -8.17 1.13 12.52
N LEU A 16 -7.44 2.00 11.84
CA LEU A 16 -7.98 3.16 11.14
C LEU A 16 -7.53 3.09 9.67
N ILE A 17 -8.49 3.17 8.76
CA ILE A 17 -8.23 3.14 7.31
C ILE A 17 -8.77 4.43 6.70
N ASN A 18 -7.88 5.25 6.14
CA ASN A 18 -8.25 6.42 5.36
C ASN A 18 -8.02 6.10 3.89
N SER A 19 -9.05 6.29 3.06
CA SER A 19 -8.95 6.07 1.62
C SER A 19 -9.51 7.26 0.87
N ILE A 20 -8.75 7.73 -0.11
CA ILE A 20 -9.14 8.79 -1.03
C ILE A 20 -9.06 8.20 -2.44
N LYS A 21 -10.18 8.23 -3.15
CA LYS A 21 -10.28 7.77 -4.54
C LYS A 21 -10.77 8.92 -5.40
N ALA A 22 -10.07 9.18 -6.48
CA ALA A 22 -10.44 10.18 -7.47
C ALA A 22 -10.30 9.60 -8.87
N SER A 23 -11.36 9.73 -9.66
CA SER A 23 -11.36 9.37 -11.08
C SER A 23 -11.88 10.57 -11.84
N TYR A 24 -11.10 11.03 -12.81
CA TYR A 24 -11.42 12.21 -13.59
C TYR A 24 -11.14 11.97 -15.08
N ILE A 25 -12.11 12.36 -15.91
CA ILE A 25 -12.03 12.30 -17.36
C ILE A 25 -11.90 13.75 -17.84
N PHE A 26 -10.71 14.15 -18.29
CA PHE A 26 -10.46 15.50 -18.79
C PHE A 26 -11.11 15.71 -20.15
N THR A 27 -11.01 14.70 -21.03
CA THR A 27 -11.65 14.65 -22.35
C THR A 27 -12.03 13.21 -22.66
N LYS A 28 -12.74 12.96 -23.77
CA LYS A 28 -13.08 11.60 -24.22
C LYS A 28 -11.87 10.66 -24.37
N ASP A 29 -10.67 11.22 -24.50
CA ASP A 29 -9.43 10.49 -24.73
C ASP A 29 -8.44 10.56 -23.55
N LEU A 30 -8.74 11.33 -22.50
CA LEU A 30 -7.78 11.65 -21.44
C LEU A 30 -8.40 11.41 -20.05
N SER A 31 -7.80 10.52 -19.27
CA SER A 31 -8.30 10.16 -17.94
C SER A 31 -7.19 10.01 -16.90
N LEU A 32 -7.55 10.26 -15.65
CA LEU A 32 -6.72 10.06 -14.47
C LEU A 32 -7.51 9.25 -13.44
N ASN A 33 -6.86 8.22 -12.89
CA ASN A 33 -7.30 7.51 -11.72
C ASN A 33 -6.25 7.65 -10.63
N PHE A 34 -6.69 8.00 -9.43
CA PHE A 34 -5.86 8.20 -8.26
C PHE A 34 -6.49 7.50 -7.06
N ASN A 35 -5.70 6.72 -6.35
CA ASN A 35 -6.10 6.01 -5.15
C ASN A 35 -5.01 6.15 -4.09
N LEU A 36 -5.35 6.79 -2.99
CA LEU A 36 -4.51 6.90 -1.81
C LEU A 36 -5.16 6.10 -0.69
N ARG A 37 -4.34 5.33 0.02
CA ARG A 37 -4.77 4.59 1.21
C ARG A 37 -3.72 4.70 2.30
N HIS A 38 -4.17 5.10 3.48
CA HIS A 38 -3.39 5.07 4.71
C HIS A 38 -4.05 4.08 5.67
N TYR A 39 -3.31 3.02 6.00
CA TYR A 39 -3.69 1.99 6.93
C TYR A 39 -2.86 2.14 8.19
N TRP A 40 -3.52 2.35 9.32
CA TRP A 40 -2.89 2.48 10.63
C TRP A 40 -3.49 1.47 11.59
N SER A 41 -2.64 0.65 12.22
CA SER A 41 -3.06 -0.39 13.16
C SER A 41 -2.21 -0.33 14.42
N VAL A 42 -2.87 -0.25 15.58
CA VAL A 42 -2.23 -0.23 16.89
C VAL A 42 -2.68 -1.43 17.69
N VAL A 43 -1.73 -2.29 18.07
CA VAL A 43 -1.96 -3.44 18.95
C VAL A 43 -1.46 -3.11 20.34
N ARG A 44 -2.36 -3.16 21.33
CA ARG A 44 -2.04 -2.96 22.75
C ARG A 44 -2.23 -4.26 23.51
N PHE A 45 -1.20 -4.71 24.20
CA PHE A 45 -1.29 -5.88 25.08
C PHE A 45 -1.83 -5.43 26.44
N SER A 46 -2.84 -6.15 26.95
CA SER A 46 -3.50 -5.80 28.23
C SER A 46 -2.64 -6.13 29.45
N GLY A 47 -1.56 -6.91 29.27
CA GLY A 47 -0.74 -7.44 30.36
C GLY A 47 -1.24 -8.76 30.94
N ASN A 48 -2.37 -9.27 30.45
CA ASN A 48 -2.89 -10.60 30.81
C ASN A 48 -2.28 -11.66 29.89
N TYR A 49 -1.58 -12.61 30.49
CA TYR A 49 -0.95 -13.74 29.81
C TYR A 49 -1.57 -15.04 30.30
N PHE A 50 -1.59 -16.04 29.42
CA PHE A 50 -2.16 -17.34 29.71
C PHE A 50 -1.27 -18.45 29.19
N LEU A 51 -1.19 -19.54 29.94
CA LEU A 51 -0.60 -20.80 29.49
C LEU A 51 -1.70 -21.71 28.95
N LEU A 52 -1.41 -22.37 27.83
CA LEU A 52 -2.26 -23.42 27.29
C LEU A 52 -1.97 -24.73 28.02
N ASN A 53 -2.98 -25.24 28.72
CA ASN A 53 -2.94 -26.52 29.38
C ASN A 53 -3.15 -27.67 28.37
N THR A 54 -2.78 -28.88 28.76
CA THR A 54 -2.95 -30.09 27.93
C THR A 54 -4.41 -30.44 27.66
N ASP A 55 -5.33 -29.96 28.50
CA ASP A 55 -6.78 -30.12 28.34
C ASP A 55 -7.41 -29.04 27.43
N GLY A 56 -6.60 -28.11 26.90
CA GLY A 56 -7.04 -27.01 26.06
C GLY A 56 -7.55 -25.79 26.82
N SER A 57 -7.57 -25.81 28.15
CA SER A 57 -7.92 -24.65 28.97
C SER A 57 -6.78 -23.64 29.07
N LEU A 58 -7.12 -22.40 29.43
CA LEU A 58 -6.15 -21.32 29.63
C LEU A 58 -6.01 -21.02 31.12
N SER A 59 -4.80 -21.16 31.65
CA SER A 59 -4.47 -20.75 33.02
C SER A 59 -3.73 -19.41 33.01
N PRO A 60 -4.11 -18.45 33.88
CA PRO A 60 -3.42 -17.16 33.95
C PRO A 60 -1.96 -17.34 34.33
N LEU A 61 -1.07 -16.71 33.57
CA LEU A 61 0.37 -16.71 33.79
C LEU A 61 0.77 -15.40 34.47
N SER A 62 1.22 -15.51 35.72
CA SER A 62 1.75 -14.37 36.50
C SER A 62 3.27 -14.24 36.29
N GLY A 63 3.76 -13.01 36.22
CA GLY A 63 5.20 -12.73 36.12
C GLY A 63 5.80 -12.87 34.71
N ALA A 64 4.97 -12.89 33.66
CA ALA A 64 5.47 -12.81 32.28
C ALA A 64 5.95 -11.39 31.96
N GLU A 65 7.04 -11.29 31.20
CA GLU A 65 7.55 -10.01 30.71
C GLU A 65 6.53 -9.34 29.78
N PRO A 66 6.25 -8.04 29.94
CA PRO A 66 5.25 -7.36 29.13
C PRO A 66 5.68 -7.29 27.66
N LEU A 67 4.84 -7.81 26.77
CA LEU A 67 4.99 -7.66 25.33
C LEU A 67 4.87 -6.18 24.94
N LYS A 68 5.73 -5.75 24.01
CA LYS A 68 5.71 -4.39 23.48
C LYS A 68 4.50 -4.19 22.58
N ASN A 69 3.80 -3.08 22.79
CA ASN A 69 2.71 -2.64 21.90
C ASN A 69 3.24 -2.38 20.49
N ILE A 70 2.50 -2.80 19.47
CA ILE A 70 2.92 -2.71 18.07
C ILE A 70 2.16 -1.57 17.40
N ASN A 71 2.89 -0.74 16.64
CA ASN A 71 2.34 0.30 15.78
C ASN A 71 2.70 -0.03 14.33
N TYR A 72 1.68 -0.20 13.49
CA TYR A 72 1.87 -0.58 12.09
C TYR A 72 1.22 0.46 11.17
N ASN A 73 1.99 0.92 10.18
CA ASN A 73 1.59 1.91 9.21
C ASN A 73 1.88 1.44 7.79
N ALA A 74 0.87 1.47 6.94
CA ALA A 74 1.05 1.29 5.51
C ALA A 74 0.40 2.45 4.76
N PHE A 75 1.20 3.15 3.95
CA PHE A 75 0.75 4.27 3.13
C PHE A 75 1.00 3.94 1.66
N THR A 76 -0.05 3.93 0.85
CA THR A 76 0.03 3.55 -0.56
C THR A 76 -0.64 4.60 -1.45
N ILE A 77 0.03 4.96 -2.54
CA ILE A 77 -0.51 5.76 -3.63
C ILE A 77 -0.44 4.93 -4.91
N ASP A 78 -1.57 4.82 -5.61
CA ASP A 78 -1.68 4.30 -6.96
C ASP A 78 -2.25 5.37 -7.87
N MET A 79 -1.52 5.74 -8.92
CA MET A 79 -1.93 6.69 -9.93
C MET A 79 -1.82 6.06 -11.32
N MET A 80 -2.86 6.25 -12.14
CA MET A 80 -2.88 5.83 -13.53
C MET A 80 -3.41 6.99 -14.39
N PHE A 81 -2.58 7.45 -15.31
CA PHE A 81 -2.93 8.44 -16.32
C PHE A 81 -2.95 7.78 -17.69
N THR A 82 -4.04 7.96 -18.43
CA THR A 82 -4.24 7.32 -19.74
C THR A 82 -4.65 8.37 -20.76
N TRP A 83 -3.91 8.41 -21.87
CA TRP A 83 -4.15 9.29 -23.01
C TRP A 83 -4.26 8.49 -24.30
N ASN A 84 -5.46 8.42 -24.88
CA ASN A 84 -5.75 7.81 -26.18
C ASN A 84 -5.55 8.86 -27.29
N PHE A 85 -4.31 9.13 -27.68
CA PHE A 85 -3.99 10.22 -28.61
C PHE A 85 -4.42 9.96 -30.07
N ALA A 86 -4.69 8.71 -30.44
CA ALA A 86 -5.25 8.35 -31.75
C ALA A 86 -6.11 7.09 -31.64
N PRO A 87 -6.98 6.80 -32.64
CA PRO A 87 -7.73 5.54 -32.66
C PRO A 87 -6.80 4.33 -32.50
N GLY A 88 -7.02 3.55 -31.45
CA GLY A 88 -6.17 2.41 -31.08
C GLY A 88 -4.85 2.79 -30.38
N SER A 89 -4.31 3.99 -30.57
CA SER A 89 -3.02 4.36 -29.97
C SER A 89 -3.19 5.03 -28.60
N GLN A 90 -2.40 4.58 -27.63
CA GLN A 90 -2.54 4.93 -26.22
C GLN A 90 -1.17 5.17 -25.57
N LEU A 91 -1.09 6.21 -24.75
CA LEU A 91 -0.03 6.43 -23.79
C LEU A 91 -0.58 6.24 -22.38
N SER A 92 0.07 5.42 -21.56
CA SER A 92 -0.28 5.21 -20.16
C SER A 92 0.91 5.45 -19.25
N LEU A 93 0.70 6.22 -18.20
CA LEU A 93 1.67 6.45 -17.12
C LEU A 93 1.07 5.89 -15.84
N ALA A 94 1.77 4.95 -15.21
CA ALA A 94 1.42 4.42 -13.90
C ALA A 94 2.48 4.84 -12.89
N TRP A 95 2.06 5.44 -11.78
CA TRP A 95 2.93 5.73 -10.65
C TRP A 95 2.39 5.04 -9.41
N LYS A 96 3.25 4.27 -8.76
CA LYS A 96 2.97 3.60 -7.50
C LYS A 96 3.99 4.02 -6.46
N ASN A 97 3.51 4.33 -5.27
CA ASN A 97 4.33 4.60 -4.11
C ASN A 97 3.78 3.79 -2.93
N SER A 98 4.67 3.17 -2.16
CA SER A 98 4.32 2.41 -0.97
C SER A 98 5.33 2.67 0.13
N ILE A 99 4.81 2.89 1.34
CA ILE A 99 5.58 2.99 2.57
C ILE A 99 4.98 1.97 3.52
N ASP A 100 5.84 1.16 4.12
CA ASP A 100 5.47 0.17 5.13
C ASP A 100 6.39 0.36 6.33
N ASP A 101 5.80 0.47 7.51
CA ASP A 101 6.50 0.73 8.75
C ASP A 101 5.88 -0.01 9.93
N GLN A 102 6.77 -0.51 10.79
CA GLN A 102 6.42 -1.14 12.05
C GLN A 102 7.30 -0.55 13.17
N GLU A 103 6.82 0.52 13.78
CA GLU A 103 7.51 1.18 14.89
C GLU A 103 7.18 0.58 16.27
N LEU A 104 8.20 0.60 17.14
CA LEU A 104 8.10 0.41 18.59
C LEU A 104 8.88 1.55 19.27
N PRO A 105 8.34 2.30 20.24
CA PRO A 105 7.00 2.22 20.86
C PRO A 105 5.92 3.05 20.13
N PRO A 106 4.63 2.83 20.42
CA PRO A 106 3.54 3.45 19.66
C PRO A 106 3.47 4.97 19.83
N SER A 107 3.45 5.72 18.74
CA SER A 107 3.04 7.13 18.77
C SER A 107 1.52 7.20 18.96
N ILE A 108 1.06 7.88 20.02
CA ILE A 108 -0.37 8.01 20.35
C ILE A 108 -1.10 8.99 19.41
N ASN A 109 -0.37 9.90 18.76
CA ASN A 109 -0.92 10.97 17.94
C ASN A 109 -0.92 10.59 16.45
N TYR A 110 -2.12 10.51 15.85
CA TYR A 110 -2.32 10.20 14.43
C TYR A 110 -1.48 11.08 13.49
N TRP A 111 -1.53 12.40 13.65
CA TRP A 111 -0.84 13.33 12.76
C TRP A 111 0.67 13.22 12.82
N ARG A 112 1.24 13.04 14.03
CA ARG A 112 2.68 12.82 14.21
C ARG A 112 3.12 11.50 13.59
N ASN A 113 2.31 10.45 13.80
CA ASN A 113 2.55 9.14 13.22
C ASN A 113 2.51 9.20 11.68
N LEU A 114 1.51 9.87 11.09
CA LEU A 114 1.45 10.10 9.65
C LEU A 114 2.67 10.87 9.13
N ASN A 115 3.10 11.93 9.81
CA ASN A 115 4.28 12.69 9.40
C ASN A 115 5.54 11.82 9.42
N ASN A 116 5.75 11.05 10.50
CA ASN A 116 6.87 10.11 10.59
C ASN A 116 6.82 9.08 9.44
N THR A 117 5.66 8.48 9.18
CA THR A 117 5.50 7.51 8.09
C THR A 117 5.86 8.13 6.74
N LEU A 118 5.49 9.39 6.46
CA LEU A 118 5.82 10.04 5.19
C LEU A 118 7.32 10.33 5.01
N GLU A 119 8.09 10.40 6.10
CA GLU A 119 9.55 10.62 6.09
C GLU A 119 10.36 9.32 5.92
N LEU A 120 9.72 8.15 6.03
CA LEU A 120 10.39 6.85 5.90
C LEU A 120 10.75 6.50 4.45
N PRO A 121 11.71 5.57 4.23
CA PRO A 121 12.07 5.11 2.91
C PRO A 121 10.87 4.61 2.13
N GLN A 122 10.66 5.17 0.94
CA GLN A 122 9.47 4.92 0.14
C GLN A 122 9.81 4.05 -1.08
N LEU A 123 9.06 2.98 -1.29
CA LEU A 123 9.14 2.18 -2.51
C LEU A 123 8.38 2.89 -3.64
N ASN A 124 9.13 3.45 -4.58
CA ASN A 124 8.60 4.19 -5.72
C ASN A 124 8.75 3.38 -7.02
N SER A 125 7.68 3.29 -7.80
CA SER A 125 7.69 2.67 -9.12
C SER A 125 6.97 3.57 -10.12
N LEU A 126 7.67 3.94 -11.19
CA LEU A 126 7.13 4.72 -12.30
C LEU A 126 7.21 3.86 -13.57
N SER A 127 6.07 3.69 -14.24
CA SER A 127 5.95 2.89 -15.47
C SER A 127 5.32 3.71 -16.58
N LEU A 128 5.93 3.67 -17.76
CA LEU A 128 5.42 4.29 -18.97
C LEU A 128 5.16 3.22 -20.03
N LYS A 129 3.97 3.24 -20.64
CA LYS A 129 3.58 2.35 -21.73
C LYS A 129 3.10 3.17 -22.92
N LEU A 130 3.70 2.95 -24.09
CA LEU A 130 3.26 3.49 -25.37
C LEU A 130 2.77 2.34 -26.26
N LEU A 131 1.52 2.44 -26.72
CA LEU A 131 0.91 1.57 -27.70
C LEU A 131 0.61 2.41 -28.95
N TYR A 132 1.20 2.05 -30.09
CA TYR A 132 1.00 2.79 -31.34
C TYR A 132 0.63 1.83 -32.46
N TYR A 133 -0.45 2.16 -33.17
CA TYR A 133 -0.90 1.41 -34.34
C TYR A 133 -0.36 2.07 -35.59
N ILE A 134 0.47 1.34 -36.33
CA ILE A 134 1.05 1.80 -37.59
C ILE A 134 0.16 1.33 -38.73
N ASP A 135 -0.29 2.26 -39.57
CA ASP A 135 -1.03 1.95 -40.78
C ASP A 135 -0.06 1.68 -41.95
N TYR A 136 -0.03 0.44 -42.44
CA TYR A 136 0.90 -0.02 -43.49
C TYR A 136 0.80 0.75 -44.83
N PRO A 137 -0.40 1.14 -45.33
CA PRO A 137 -0.54 1.99 -46.52
C PRO A 137 0.09 3.38 -46.36
N MET A 138 0.11 3.94 -45.14
CA MET A 138 0.73 5.24 -44.85
C MET A 138 2.26 5.16 -44.98
N MET A 139 2.87 4.06 -44.51
CA MET A 139 4.30 3.80 -44.68
C MET A 139 4.68 3.67 -46.17
N ALA A 140 3.90 2.92 -46.96
CA ALA A 140 4.15 2.73 -48.39
C ALA A 140 4.14 4.06 -49.18
N LYS A 141 3.30 5.02 -48.78
CA LYS A 141 3.22 6.35 -49.41
C LYS A 141 4.46 7.21 -49.11
N PHE A 142 5.02 7.11 -47.90
CA PHE A 142 6.23 7.82 -47.50
C PHE A 142 7.47 7.33 -48.27
N PHE A 143 7.60 6.01 -48.49
CA PHE A 143 8.67 5.44 -49.31
C PHE A 143 8.53 5.75 -50.81
N ARG A 144 7.31 5.93 -51.33
CA ARG A 144 7.09 6.33 -52.73
C ARG A 144 7.43 7.79 -53.02
N HIS A 145 7.40 8.67 -52.02
CA HIS A 145 7.69 10.09 -52.21
C HIS A 145 9.19 10.41 -52.24
N LYS A 146 10.05 9.57 -51.64
CA LYS A 146 11.53 9.72 -51.67
C LYS A 146 12.20 9.23 -52.97
N LYS A 147 11.43 8.76 -53.95
CA LYS A 147 11.93 8.21 -55.22
C LYS A 147 11.66 9.10 -56.44
N GLN A 148 11.22 10.34 -56.23
CA GLN A 148 11.12 11.36 -57.29
C GLN A 148 12.24 12.38 -57.14
#